data_AF-A0A7X2NRE8-F1
#
_entry.id   AF-A0A7X2NRE8-F1
#
_cell.length_a   1.000
_cell.length_b   1.000
_cell.length_c   1.000
_cell.angle_alpha   90.00
_cell.angle_beta   90.00
_cell.angle_gamma   90.00
#
_symmetry.space_group_name_H-M   'P 1'
#
loop_
_entity.id
_entity.type
_entity.pdbx_description
1 polymer ?
#
loop_
_entity_poly.entity_id
_entity_poly.type
_entity_poly.pdbx_seq_one_letter_code
_entity_poly.pdbx_strand_id
1 'polypeptide(L)'
;MTDQKIEEQIFLHSRFNPEKAEQHGFQKDRDGYQRTIPFLNDAFRAELHVNQNGILSGEVIENAFNEPFLPLRVAQETGSFVSGVREAYEAVLKQVREECFDEVRFRTDQAVRLAAYLHQKYSEEPDYPFKDDQTMAVFRTGGKWYALIMCVPYEKLEPGREEIAEIVNLRQDTKRTEAGIYPAWHMNHQLWISAVLDGQISDQMLFEMAEESRGLIRKKWKI
;
A
#
# COMPACT_ATOMS: atom_id res chain seq x y z
N MET A 1 1.36 -4.35 -18.37
CA MET A 1 1.39 -4.93 -17.02
C MET A 1 2.61 -4.34 -16.37
N THR A 2 2.45 -3.44 -15.40
CA THR A 2 3.62 -2.87 -14.71
C THR A 2 4.30 -4.00 -13.95
N ASP A 3 5.62 -4.11 -14.02
CA ASP A 3 6.41 -5.00 -13.14
C ASP A 3 6.21 -4.53 -11.70
N GLN A 4 5.14 -5.00 -11.06
CA GLN A 4 4.87 -4.68 -9.68
C GLN A 4 5.87 -5.46 -8.83
N LYS A 5 6.74 -4.74 -8.11
CA LYS A 5 7.87 -5.33 -7.38
C LYS A 5 7.35 -6.38 -6.38
N ILE A 6 8.05 -7.50 -6.25
CA ILE A 6 7.70 -8.64 -5.39
C ILE A 6 7.45 -8.17 -3.94
N GLU A 7 8.25 -7.22 -3.50
CA GLU A 7 8.19 -6.55 -2.21
C GLU A 7 6.83 -5.87 -1.99
N GLU A 8 6.34 -5.10 -2.97
CA GLU A 8 5.08 -4.37 -2.82
C GLU A 8 3.88 -5.31 -2.58
N GLN A 9 3.89 -6.46 -3.24
CA GLN A 9 2.84 -7.47 -3.11
C GLN A 9 2.88 -8.15 -1.74
N ILE A 10 4.07 -8.52 -1.27
CA ILE A 10 4.24 -9.22 0.00
C ILE A 10 3.90 -8.32 1.19
N PHE A 11 4.30 -7.04 1.13
CA PHE A 11 4.18 -6.11 2.25
C PHE A 11 2.92 -5.23 2.20
N LEU A 12 2.00 -5.49 1.27
CA LEU A 12 0.79 -4.68 1.04
C LEU A 12 -0.09 -4.49 2.28
N HIS A 13 -0.15 -5.49 3.16
CA HIS A 13 -0.96 -5.51 4.39
C HIS A 13 -0.13 -5.44 5.66
N SER A 14 0.99 -4.73 5.58
CA SER A 14 1.94 -4.73 6.65
C SER A 14 2.47 -3.33 6.91
N ARG A 15 2.68 -3.03 8.18
CA ARG A 15 3.29 -1.79 8.64
C ARG A 15 4.63 -2.11 9.24
N PHE A 16 5.67 -1.40 8.82
CA PHE A 16 6.99 -1.57 9.38
C PHE A 16 6.98 -1.26 10.89
N ASN A 17 7.55 -2.16 11.68
CA ASN A 17 7.68 -2.00 13.12
C ASN A 17 9.17 -1.84 13.47
N PRO A 18 9.63 -0.60 13.78
CA PRO A 18 11.04 -0.34 14.06
C PRO A 18 11.61 -1.17 15.22
N GLU A 19 10.84 -1.37 16.29
CA GLU A 19 11.29 -2.11 17.47
C GLU A 19 11.54 -3.59 17.13
N LYS A 20 10.59 -4.20 16.41
CA LYS A 20 10.75 -5.57 15.90
C LYS A 20 11.90 -5.68 14.90
N ALA A 21 12.02 -4.72 14.00
CA ALA A 21 13.03 -4.72 12.97
C ALA A 21 14.45 -4.67 13.55
N GLU A 22 14.70 -3.78 14.52
CA GLU A 22 16.00 -3.68 15.20
C GLU A 22 16.35 -4.98 15.94
N GLN A 23 15.37 -5.64 16.58
CA GLN A 23 15.56 -6.95 17.22
C GLN A 23 15.91 -8.07 16.23
N HIS A 24 15.47 -7.95 14.98
CA HIS A 24 15.69 -8.92 13.92
C HIS A 24 16.76 -8.46 12.91
N GLY A 25 17.67 -7.58 13.32
CA GLY A 25 18.90 -7.28 12.59
C GLY A 25 18.80 -6.20 11.51
N PHE A 26 17.68 -5.46 11.43
CA PHE A 26 17.71 -4.17 10.74
C PHE A 26 18.55 -3.17 11.54
N GLN A 27 19.38 -2.42 10.84
CA GLN A 27 20.20 -1.35 11.40
C GLN A 27 19.67 -0.02 10.91
N LYS A 28 19.49 0.93 11.82
CA LYS A 28 19.08 2.28 11.49
C LYS A 28 20.21 3.03 10.79
N ASP A 29 19.89 3.76 9.73
CA ASP A 29 20.80 4.66 9.03
C ASP A 29 20.19 6.07 8.90
N ARG A 30 20.71 6.90 7.98
CA ARG A 30 20.20 8.28 7.78
C ARG A 30 18.86 8.32 7.04
N ASP A 31 18.61 7.33 6.19
CA ASP A 31 17.52 7.31 5.23
C ASP A 31 16.41 6.30 5.61
N GLY A 32 16.64 5.53 6.68
CA GLY A 32 15.66 4.68 7.36
C GLY A 32 16.34 3.50 8.07
N TYR A 33 16.13 2.29 7.55
CA TYR A 33 16.67 1.04 8.09
C TYR A 33 17.18 0.14 6.98
N GLN A 34 18.27 -0.58 7.21
CA GLN A 34 18.86 -1.51 6.24
C GLN A 34 19.13 -2.88 6.86
N ARG A 35 19.02 -3.93 6.07
CA ARG A 35 19.37 -5.31 6.45
C ARG A 35 19.85 -6.09 5.24
N THR A 36 20.97 -6.80 5.40
CA THR A 36 21.47 -7.74 4.39
C THR A 36 21.24 -9.16 4.84
N ILE A 37 20.59 -9.97 4.01
CA ILE A 37 20.23 -11.36 4.33
C ILE A 37 20.79 -12.29 3.25
N PRO A 38 21.78 -13.15 3.57
CA PRO A 38 22.24 -14.16 2.63
C PRO A 38 21.19 -15.28 2.48
N PHE A 39 21.10 -15.86 1.29
CA PHE A 39 20.22 -16.98 1.00
C PHE A 39 20.79 -17.88 -0.10
N LEU A 40 20.20 -19.07 -0.28
CA LEU A 40 20.71 -20.13 -1.18
C LEU A 40 22.19 -20.48 -0.90
N ASN A 41 22.49 -20.85 0.35
CA ASN A 41 23.84 -21.23 0.81
C ASN A 41 24.90 -20.14 0.51
N ASP A 42 24.57 -18.89 0.82
CA ASP A 42 25.39 -17.71 0.57
C ASP A 42 25.73 -17.47 -0.92
N ALA A 43 25.03 -18.10 -1.86
CA ALA A 43 25.18 -17.78 -3.29
C ALA A 43 24.61 -16.40 -3.63
N PHE A 44 23.55 -15.99 -2.93
CA PHE A 44 22.91 -14.70 -3.10
C PHE A 44 22.75 -13.98 -1.76
N ARG A 45 22.53 -12.67 -1.83
CA ARG A 45 22.08 -11.87 -0.68
C ARG A 45 21.01 -10.87 -1.09
N ALA A 46 20.04 -10.68 -0.22
CA ALA A 46 19.05 -9.61 -0.31
C ALA A 46 19.57 -8.41 0.47
N GLU A 47 19.74 -7.27 -0.20
CA GLU A 47 20.01 -5.98 0.41
C GLU A 47 18.69 -5.22 0.53
N LEU A 48 18.13 -5.21 1.74
CA LEU A 48 16.84 -4.62 2.04
C LEU A 48 17.02 -3.24 2.66
N HIS A 49 16.20 -2.29 2.22
CA HIS A 49 16.12 -0.95 2.77
C HIS A 49 14.67 -0.58 3.03
N VAL A 50 14.40 -0.01 4.20
CA VAL A 50 13.11 0.55 4.58
C VAL A 50 13.28 2.05 4.76
N ASN A 51 12.59 2.84 3.94
CA ASN A 51 12.71 4.30 4.01
C ASN A 51 12.00 4.89 5.24
N GLN A 52 12.11 6.22 5.41
CA GLN A 52 11.45 6.96 6.49
C GLN A 52 9.91 6.80 6.55
N ASN A 53 9.28 6.44 5.42
CA ASN A 53 7.84 6.19 5.33
C ASN A 53 7.47 4.74 5.67
N GLY A 54 8.43 3.89 6.07
CA GLY A 54 8.21 2.49 6.39
C GLY A 54 8.02 1.59 5.16
N ILE A 55 8.45 2.06 3.97
CA ILE A 55 8.31 1.31 2.71
C ILE A 55 9.59 0.52 2.46
N LEU A 56 9.45 -0.79 2.31
CA LEU A 56 10.54 -1.71 2.01
C LEU A 56 10.81 -1.81 0.51
N SER A 57 12.08 -1.66 0.15
CA SER A 57 12.66 -1.98 -1.14
C SER A 57 13.79 -2.99 -0.95
N GLY A 58 14.06 -3.84 -1.95
CA GLY A 58 15.18 -4.77 -1.90
C GLY A 58 15.91 -4.90 -3.23
N GLU A 59 17.19 -5.23 -3.15
CA GLU A 59 18.00 -5.65 -4.28
C GLU A 59 18.58 -7.04 -4.00
N VAL A 60 18.58 -7.91 -5.00
CA VAL A 60 19.18 -9.25 -4.90
C VAL A 60 20.52 -9.22 -5.61
N ILE A 61 21.59 -9.53 -4.88
CA ILE A 61 22.96 -9.57 -5.39
C ILE A 61 23.45 -11.01 -5.47
N GLU A 62 24.05 -11.39 -6.59
CA GLU A 62 24.80 -12.65 -6.72
C GLU A 62 26.19 -12.48 -6.13
N ASN A 63 26.53 -13.24 -5.10
CA ASN A 63 27.77 -13.05 -4.35
C ASN A 63 29.02 -13.44 -5.15
N ALA A 64 28.91 -14.34 -6.12
CA ALA A 64 30.04 -14.78 -6.94
C ALA A 64 30.64 -13.64 -7.79
N PHE A 65 29.79 -12.72 -8.27
CA PHE A 65 30.18 -11.59 -9.10
C PHE A 65 30.03 -10.24 -8.40
N ASN A 66 29.32 -10.22 -7.28
CA ASN A 66 28.90 -9.01 -6.58
C ASN A 66 28.07 -8.08 -7.50
N GLU A 67 27.16 -8.66 -8.28
CA GLU A 67 26.33 -7.96 -9.25
C GLU A 67 24.82 -8.16 -8.97
N PRO A 68 23.98 -7.14 -9.27
CA PRO A 68 22.53 -7.29 -9.19
C PRO A 68 22.02 -8.42 -10.08
N PHE A 69 21.22 -9.31 -9.50
CA PHE A 69 20.57 -10.40 -10.24
C PHE A 69 19.31 -9.89 -10.96
N LEU A 70 19.53 -9.14 -12.04
CA LEU A 70 18.49 -8.52 -12.86
C LEU A 70 17.41 -9.47 -13.41
N PRO A 71 17.70 -10.75 -13.77
CA PRO A 71 16.68 -11.66 -14.26
C PRO A 71 15.49 -11.87 -13.30
N LEU A 72 15.69 -11.66 -12.00
CA LEU A 72 14.63 -11.69 -10.99
C LEU A 72 13.46 -10.77 -11.36
N ARG A 73 13.76 -9.60 -11.93
CA ARG A 73 12.81 -8.52 -12.21
C ARG A 73 12.09 -8.69 -13.54
N VAL A 74 12.49 -9.64 -14.39
CA VAL A 74 11.86 -9.86 -15.68
C VAL A 74 10.75 -10.89 -15.54
N ALA A 75 9.49 -10.45 -15.55
CA ALA A 75 8.34 -11.35 -15.35
C ALA A 75 8.24 -12.50 -16.36
N GLN A 76 8.81 -12.35 -17.57
CA GLN A 76 8.81 -13.38 -18.61
C GLN A 76 9.89 -14.45 -18.42
N GLU A 77 10.88 -14.21 -17.56
CA GLU A 77 11.94 -15.18 -17.25
C GLU A 77 11.39 -16.25 -16.30
N THR A 78 11.11 -17.42 -16.89
CA THR A 78 10.53 -18.59 -16.23
C THR A 78 11.48 -19.79 -16.18
N GLY A 79 12.76 -19.59 -16.52
CA GLY A 79 13.78 -20.62 -16.39
C GLY A 79 13.84 -21.17 -14.96
N SER A 80 14.02 -22.49 -14.81
CA SER A 80 13.95 -23.17 -13.51
C SER A 80 14.88 -22.57 -12.45
N PHE A 81 16.06 -22.09 -12.86
CA PHE A 81 16.99 -21.40 -11.99
C PHE A 81 16.45 -20.05 -11.49
N VAL A 82 15.99 -19.18 -12.40
CA VAL A 82 15.44 -17.85 -12.05
C VAL A 82 14.21 -18.00 -11.16
N SER A 83 13.32 -18.95 -11.46
CA SER A 83 12.17 -19.28 -10.63
C SER A 83 12.58 -19.72 -9.23
N GLY A 84 13.61 -20.57 -9.10
CA GLY A 84 14.13 -20.98 -7.79
C GLY A 84 14.73 -19.83 -6.98
N VAL A 85 15.46 -18.91 -7.62
CA VAL A 85 15.97 -17.70 -6.95
C VAL A 85 14.82 -16.79 -6.51
N ARG A 86 13.77 -16.66 -7.35
CA ARG A 86 12.57 -15.87 -7.06
C ARG A 86 11.81 -16.42 -5.85
N GLU A 87 11.54 -17.73 -5.84
CA GLU A 87 10.87 -18.40 -4.72
C GLU A 87 11.66 -18.26 -3.41
N ALA A 88 12.99 -18.41 -3.47
CA ALA A 88 13.85 -18.24 -2.30
C ALA A 88 13.84 -16.79 -1.79
N TYR A 89 13.86 -15.80 -2.68
CA TYR A 89 13.75 -14.39 -2.30
C TYR A 89 12.38 -14.07 -1.70
N GLU A 90 11.29 -14.57 -2.28
CA GLU A 90 9.95 -14.43 -1.69
C GLU A 90 9.87 -15.03 -0.29
N ALA A 91 10.51 -16.16 -0.04
CA ALA A 91 10.57 -16.76 1.29
C ALA A 91 11.30 -15.85 2.29
N VAL A 92 12.43 -15.25 1.89
CA VAL A 92 13.14 -14.24 2.71
C VAL A 92 12.22 -13.06 3.03
N LEU A 93 11.52 -12.51 2.04
CA LEU A 93 10.62 -11.38 2.24
C LEU A 93 9.43 -11.74 3.15
N LYS A 94 8.85 -12.93 3.02
CA LYS A 94 7.77 -13.41 3.90
C LYS A 94 8.24 -13.53 5.34
N GLN A 95 9.43 -14.10 5.56
CA GLN A 95 10.04 -14.16 6.89
C GLN A 95 10.27 -12.75 7.47
N VAL A 96 10.82 -11.83 6.68
CA VAL A 96 11.03 -10.44 7.11
C VAL A 96 9.70 -9.77 7.49
N ARG A 97 8.62 -10.01 6.73
CA ARG A 97 7.29 -9.49 7.06
C ARG A 97 6.82 -10.02 8.41
N GLU A 98 6.93 -11.32 8.67
CA GLU A 98 6.50 -11.93 9.92
C GLU A 98 7.31 -11.41 11.13
N GLU A 99 8.62 -11.25 10.96
CA GLU A 99 9.54 -10.84 12.02
C GLU A 99 9.52 -9.33 12.30
N CYS A 100 9.39 -8.50 11.26
CA CYS A 100 9.69 -7.06 11.33
C CYS A 100 8.49 -6.15 11.06
N PHE A 101 7.34 -6.70 10.64
CA PHE A 101 6.15 -5.92 10.32
C PHE A 101 4.94 -6.36 11.16
N ASP A 102 4.02 -5.43 11.36
CA ASP A 102 2.71 -5.70 11.94
C ASP A 102 1.69 -5.87 10.82
N GLU A 103 0.84 -6.89 10.94
CA GLU A 103 -0.30 -7.05 10.05
C GLU A 103 -1.33 -5.96 10.36
N VAL A 104 -1.68 -5.17 9.35
CA VAL A 104 -2.60 -4.04 9.50
C VAL A 104 -3.67 -4.06 8.42
N ARG A 105 -4.88 -3.61 8.81
CA ARG A 105 -5.98 -3.41 7.86
C ARG A 105 -5.82 -2.14 7.03
N PHE A 106 -5.16 -1.14 7.61
CA PHE A 106 -4.86 0.14 6.99
C PHE A 106 -3.37 0.44 7.19
N ARG A 107 -2.68 0.82 6.10
CA ARG A 107 -1.24 1.06 6.11
C ARG A 107 -0.89 2.40 6.74
N THR A 108 -1.70 3.42 6.47
CA THR A 108 -1.43 4.80 6.86
C THR A 108 -2.15 5.15 8.16
N ASP A 109 -1.52 5.98 8.98
CA ASP A 109 -2.17 6.51 10.18
C ASP A 109 -3.40 7.34 9.84
N GLN A 110 -3.41 8.00 8.68
CA GLN A 110 -4.56 8.80 8.24
C GLN A 110 -5.78 7.92 7.90
N ALA A 111 -5.58 6.76 7.25
CA ALA A 111 -6.65 5.79 7.04
C ALA A 111 -7.22 5.25 8.36
N VAL A 112 -6.36 4.94 9.34
CA VAL A 112 -6.78 4.51 10.69
C VAL A 112 -7.61 5.59 11.37
N ARG A 113 -7.18 6.86 11.31
CA ARG A 113 -7.92 7.98 11.90
C ARG A 113 -9.26 8.23 11.16
N LEU A 114 -9.30 8.12 9.84
CA LEU A 114 -10.54 8.21 9.06
C LEU A 114 -11.54 7.11 9.45
N ALA A 115 -11.08 5.87 9.54
CA ALA A 115 -11.92 4.75 9.97
C ALA A 115 -12.48 4.96 11.39
N ALA A 116 -11.61 5.37 12.33
CA ALA A 116 -12.02 5.68 13.70
C ALA A 116 -13.03 6.83 13.76
N TYR A 117 -12.86 7.87 12.94
CA TYR A 117 -13.78 8.99 12.82
C TYR A 117 -15.18 8.54 12.36
N LEU A 118 -15.24 7.76 11.28
CA LEU A 118 -16.50 7.24 10.72
C LEU A 118 -17.21 6.30 11.71
N HIS A 119 -16.45 5.45 12.41
CA HIS A 119 -16.99 4.63 13.48
C HIS A 119 -17.54 5.48 14.64
N GLN A 120 -16.76 6.45 15.14
CA GLN A 120 -17.18 7.28 16.27
C GLN A 120 -18.43 8.11 15.95
N LYS A 121 -18.52 8.66 14.72
CA LYS A 121 -19.59 9.58 14.33
C LYS A 121 -20.87 8.86 13.86
N TYR A 122 -20.72 7.71 13.20
CA TYR A 122 -21.85 7.03 12.55
C TYR A 122 -22.03 5.56 12.96
N SER A 123 -21.15 5.01 13.79
CA SER A 123 -21.10 3.59 14.14
C SER A 123 -20.98 2.69 12.91
N GLU A 124 -20.31 3.18 11.87
CA GLU A 124 -20.10 2.49 10.60
C GLU A 124 -18.70 1.86 10.60
N GLU A 125 -18.64 0.54 10.53
CA GLU A 125 -17.41 -0.25 10.36
C GLU A 125 -17.13 -0.49 8.87
N PRO A 126 -15.86 -0.66 8.46
CA PRO A 126 -15.54 -1.09 7.12
C PRO A 126 -16.00 -2.54 6.86
N ASP A 127 -16.55 -2.79 5.67
CA ASP A 127 -16.72 -4.13 5.11
C ASP A 127 -15.67 -4.44 4.03
N TYR A 128 -15.48 -5.73 3.78
CA TYR A 128 -14.45 -6.26 2.87
C TYR A 128 -15.12 -7.14 1.82
N PRO A 129 -15.75 -6.54 0.80
CA PRO A 129 -16.61 -7.27 -0.12
C PRO A 129 -15.83 -8.11 -1.15
N PHE A 130 -14.53 -7.87 -1.30
CA PHE A 130 -13.68 -8.54 -2.28
C PHE A 130 -12.94 -9.71 -1.62
N LYS A 131 -13.33 -10.94 -1.99
CA LYS A 131 -12.76 -12.16 -1.40
C LYS A 131 -11.28 -12.35 -1.75
N ASP A 132 -10.92 -11.95 -2.96
CA ASP A 132 -9.57 -12.12 -3.51
C ASP A 132 -8.65 -10.95 -3.15
N ASP A 133 -9.19 -9.88 -2.56
CA ASP A 133 -8.44 -8.69 -2.19
C ASP A 133 -8.99 -8.09 -0.88
N GLN A 134 -8.42 -8.51 0.24
CA GLN A 134 -8.80 -7.99 1.56
C GLN A 134 -8.19 -6.59 1.83
N THR A 135 -7.45 -6.00 0.89
CA THR A 135 -6.91 -4.61 1.00
C THR A 135 -7.98 -3.56 0.81
N MET A 136 -9.10 -3.94 0.19
CA MET A 136 -10.17 -3.02 -0.17
C MET A 136 -11.23 -2.96 0.94
N ALA A 137 -11.15 -1.90 1.74
CA ALA A 137 -12.12 -1.64 2.80
C ALA A 137 -13.17 -0.65 2.31
N VAL A 138 -14.45 -0.96 2.50
CA VAL A 138 -15.56 -0.14 2.04
C VAL A 138 -16.42 0.30 3.21
N PHE A 139 -16.78 1.58 3.23
CA PHE A 139 -17.77 2.11 4.15
C PHE A 139 -19.10 2.36 3.46
N ARG A 140 -20.20 2.07 4.18
CA ARG A 140 -21.56 2.14 3.65
C ARG A 140 -22.51 2.92 4.54
N THR A 141 -23.42 3.64 3.90
CA THR A 141 -24.65 4.15 4.53
C THR A 141 -25.84 3.60 3.76
N GLY A 142 -26.80 2.99 4.45
CA GLY A 142 -27.99 2.40 3.82
C GLY A 142 -27.66 1.36 2.72
N GLY A 143 -26.60 0.56 2.93
CA GLY A 143 -26.17 -0.50 2.02
C GLY A 143 -25.37 -0.06 0.79
N LYS A 144 -25.16 1.25 0.58
CA LYS A 144 -24.44 1.81 -0.57
C LYS A 144 -23.08 2.37 -0.15
N TRP A 145 -22.08 2.20 -1.01
CA TRP A 145 -20.71 2.67 -0.80
C TRP A 145 -20.65 4.19 -0.78
N TYR A 146 -19.92 4.75 0.18
CA TYR A 146 -19.55 6.18 0.17
C TYR A 146 -18.05 6.40 0.37
N ALA A 147 -17.32 5.41 0.88
CA ALA A 147 -15.86 5.44 0.90
C ALA A 147 -15.31 4.06 0.53
N LEU A 148 -14.24 4.03 -0.25
CA LEU A 148 -13.49 2.81 -0.56
C LEU A 148 -12.01 3.12 -0.36
N ILE A 149 -11.42 2.52 0.68
CA ILE A 149 -9.98 2.58 0.95
C ILE A 149 -9.31 1.41 0.26
N MET A 150 -8.22 1.66 -0.45
CA MET A 150 -7.44 0.63 -1.13
C MET A 150 -6.00 1.08 -1.38
N CYS A 151 -5.13 0.11 -1.68
CA CYS A 151 -3.76 0.36 -2.11
C CYS A 151 -3.63 0.31 -3.64
N VAL A 152 -2.92 1.29 -4.22
CA VAL A 152 -2.69 1.38 -5.67
C VAL A 152 -1.23 1.76 -5.94
N PRO A 153 -0.64 1.36 -7.09
CA PRO A 153 0.65 1.88 -7.49
C PRO A 153 0.57 3.39 -7.69
N TYR A 154 1.43 4.15 -6.99
CA TYR A 154 1.38 5.61 -6.99
C TYR A 154 1.60 6.16 -8.40
N GLU A 155 2.45 5.54 -9.21
CA GLU A 155 2.69 5.90 -10.63
C GLU A 155 1.42 6.05 -11.48
N LYS A 156 0.32 5.40 -11.08
CA LYS A 156 -0.99 5.50 -11.75
C LYS A 156 -1.75 6.78 -11.40
N LEU A 157 -1.44 7.38 -10.26
CA LEU A 157 -1.94 8.68 -9.82
C LEU A 157 -0.99 9.79 -10.28
N GLU A 158 0.32 9.58 -10.10
CA GLU A 158 1.37 10.55 -10.39
C GLU A 158 2.62 9.86 -10.96
N PRO A 159 2.95 10.09 -12.24
CA PRO A 159 4.11 9.47 -12.87
C PRO A 159 5.42 9.79 -12.16
N GLY A 160 6.30 8.78 -12.01
CA GLY A 160 7.60 8.91 -11.36
C GLY A 160 7.62 8.54 -9.88
N ARG A 161 6.47 8.20 -9.29
CA ARG A 161 6.35 7.67 -7.92
C ARG A 161 6.19 6.16 -7.96
N GLU A 162 7.24 5.43 -7.58
CA GLU A 162 7.32 3.97 -7.68
C GLU A 162 6.72 3.23 -6.47
N GLU A 163 6.29 3.95 -5.45
CA GLU A 163 5.71 3.37 -4.24
C GLU A 163 4.22 3.01 -4.39
N ILE A 164 3.66 2.41 -3.33
CA ILE A 164 2.22 2.17 -3.21
C ILE A 164 1.58 3.33 -2.44
N ALA A 165 0.51 3.89 -3.01
CA ALA A 165 -0.38 4.83 -2.34
C ALA A 165 -1.54 4.08 -1.67
N GLU A 166 -1.81 4.37 -0.39
CA GLU A 166 -3.13 4.07 0.18
C GLU A 166 -4.04 5.26 -0.09
N ILE A 167 -5.17 5.02 -0.75
CA ILE A 167 -6.12 6.05 -1.16
C ILE A 167 -7.50 5.79 -0.58
N VAL A 168 -8.32 6.83 -0.48
CA VAL A 168 -9.77 6.71 -0.33
C VAL A 168 -10.49 7.29 -1.54
N ASN A 169 -11.36 6.47 -2.12
CA ASN A 169 -12.33 6.91 -3.09
C ASN A 169 -13.55 7.50 -2.40
N LEU A 170 -13.90 8.74 -2.71
CA LEU A 170 -15.06 9.44 -2.16
C LEU A 170 -15.92 10.02 -3.27
N ARG A 171 -17.24 10.05 -3.09
CA ARG A 171 -18.14 10.77 -3.99
C ARG A 171 -17.94 12.27 -3.85
N GLN A 172 -18.07 12.96 -4.97
CA GLN A 172 -18.10 14.42 -5.06
C GLN A 172 -19.29 14.88 -5.89
N ASP A 173 -19.74 16.11 -5.64
CA ASP A 173 -20.64 16.87 -6.53
C ASP A 173 -19.95 18.09 -7.15
N THR A 174 -18.88 18.56 -6.51
CA THR A 174 -18.02 19.66 -6.94
C THR A 174 -16.63 19.12 -7.25
N LYS A 175 -16.03 19.56 -8.36
CA LYS A 175 -14.68 19.15 -8.73
C LYS A 175 -13.66 19.70 -7.74
N ARG A 176 -12.85 18.81 -7.19
CA ARG A 176 -11.69 19.10 -6.35
C ARG A 176 -10.39 19.03 -7.17
N THR A 177 -9.46 19.93 -6.89
CA THR A 177 -8.15 20.08 -7.60
C THR A 177 -6.98 20.32 -6.65
N GLU A 178 -7.20 20.12 -5.36
CA GLU A 178 -6.19 20.24 -4.31
C GLU A 178 -5.13 19.14 -4.48
N ALA A 179 -3.88 19.44 -4.11
CA ALA A 179 -2.81 18.45 -4.19
C ALA A 179 -3.12 17.24 -3.28
N GLY A 180 -2.81 16.04 -3.75
CA GLY A 180 -3.21 14.78 -3.08
C GLY A 180 -4.59 14.27 -3.49
N ILE A 181 -5.35 15.03 -4.30
CA ILE A 181 -6.63 14.61 -4.89
C ILE A 181 -6.45 14.35 -6.39
N TYR A 182 -6.87 13.17 -6.83
CA TYR A 182 -6.74 12.67 -8.20
C TYR A 182 -8.10 12.23 -8.75
N PRO A 183 -8.23 12.06 -10.08
CA PRO A 183 -9.37 11.36 -10.67
C PRO A 183 -9.58 9.98 -10.00
N ALA A 184 -10.84 9.56 -9.89
CA ALA A 184 -11.20 8.36 -9.13
C ALA A 184 -10.56 7.08 -9.69
N TRP A 185 -9.89 6.30 -8.86
CA TRP A 185 -9.35 5.02 -9.29
C TRP A 185 -10.48 3.97 -9.33
N HIS A 186 -10.63 3.21 -10.41
CA HIS A 186 -11.68 2.17 -10.59
C HIS A 186 -13.16 2.66 -10.54
N MET A 187 -13.42 3.94 -10.26
CA MET A 187 -14.77 4.50 -10.11
C MET A 187 -15.07 5.54 -11.19
N ASN A 188 -16.32 5.98 -11.31
CA ASN A 188 -16.67 7.02 -12.28
C ASN A 188 -16.06 8.38 -11.86
N HIS A 189 -15.07 8.88 -12.61
CA HIS A 189 -14.34 10.13 -12.32
C HIS A 189 -15.25 11.39 -12.30
N GLN A 190 -16.46 11.32 -12.86
CA GLN A 190 -17.43 12.43 -12.78
C GLN A 190 -18.10 12.52 -11.41
N LEU A 191 -18.18 11.41 -10.68
CA LEU A 191 -18.92 11.30 -9.42
C LEU A 191 -18.03 10.99 -8.23
N TRP A 192 -16.77 10.62 -8.46
CA TRP A 192 -15.83 10.21 -7.44
C TRP A 192 -14.47 10.89 -7.63
N ILE A 193 -13.69 10.92 -6.57
CA ILE A 193 -12.26 11.26 -6.54
C ILE A 193 -11.49 10.18 -5.80
N SER A 194 -10.16 10.17 -5.98
CA SER A 194 -9.21 9.47 -5.12
C SER A 194 -8.45 10.51 -4.29
N ALA A 195 -8.48 10.40 -2.97
CA ALA A 195 -7.62 11.17 -2.08
C ALA A 195 -6.52 10.26 -1.51
N VAL A 196 -5.26 10.68 -1.60
CA VAL A 196 -4.12 9.95 -1.02
C VAL A 196 -4.10 10.16 0.50
N LEU A 197 -3.88 9.07 1.24
CA LEU A 197 -3.92 9.04 2.71
C LEU A 197 -2.53 9.21 3.34
N ASP A 198 -1.71 10.11 2.80
CA ASP A 198 -0.33 10.36 3.24
C ASP A 198 -0.19 11.62 4.13
N GLY A 199 -1.31 12.27 4.46
CA GLY A 199 -1.33 13.50 5.25
C GLY A 199 -1.13 14.79 4.45
N GLN A 200 -0.97 14.73 3.12
CA GLN A 200 -0.94 15.93 2.28
C GLN A 200 -2.25 16.72 2.38
N ILE A 201 -3.38 16.00 2.47
CA ILE A 201 -4.69 16.56 2.81
C ILE A 201 -4.85 16.47 4.32
N SER A 202 -5.24 17.57 4.98
CA SER A 202 -5.48 17.56 6.43
C SER A 202 -6.61 16.60 6.82
N ASP A 203 -6.53 16.00 8.00
CA ASP A 203 -7.58 15.11 8.52
C ASP A 203 -8.95 15.79 8.55
N GLN A 204 -9.01 17.08 8.91
CA GLN A 204 -10.27 17.83 8.94
C GLN A 204 -10.93 17.85 7.56
N MET A 205 -10.18 18.22 6.52
CA MET A 205 -10.70 18.27 5.15
C MET A 205 -11.08 16.88 4.65
N LEU A 206 -10.27 15.86 4.94
CA LEU A 206 -10.57 14.47 4.59
C LEU A 206 -11.89 13.99 5.21
N PHE A 207 -12.12 14.33 6.48
CA PHE A 207 -13.34 13.96 7.20
C PHE A 207 -14.57 14.69 6.63
N GLU A 208 -14.44 15.99 6.34
CA GLU A 208 -15.49 16.77 5.66
C GLU A 208 -15.86 16.15 4.30
N MET A 209 -14.86 15.78 3.49
CA MET A 209 -15.08 15.10 2.21
C MET A 209 -15.78 13.73 2.37
N ALA A 210 -15.40 12.96 3.39
CA ALA A 210 -16.04 11.67 3.66
C ALA A 210 -17.52 11.85 4.05
N GLU A 211 -17.85 12.89 4.82
CA GLU A 211 -19.22 13.23 5.18
C GLU A 211 -20.05 13.71 3.99
N GLU A 212 -19.48 14.58 3.16
CA GLU A 212 -20.11 15.03 1.91
C GLU A 212 -20.46 13.83 1.03
N SER A 213 -19.49 12.96 0.79
CA SER A 213 -19.68 11.71 0.03
C SER A 213 -20.82 10.87 0.61
N ARG A 214 -20.83 10.68 1.94
CA ARG A 214 -21.88 9.96 2.67
C ARG A 214 -23.25 10.63 2.50
N GLY A 215 -23.32 11.95 2.52
CA GLY A 215 -24.52 12.74 2.28
C GLY A 215 -25.06 12.60 0.85
N LEU A 216 -24.17 12.54 -0.15
CA LEU A 216 -24.54 12.36 -1.56
C LEU A 216 -25.20 11.02 -1.84
N ILE A 217 -24.87 9.97 -1.08
CA ILE A 217 -25.52 8.66 -1.20
C ILE A 217 -26.98 8.68 -0.71
N ARG A 218 -27.29 9.53 0.28
CA ARG A 218 -28.65 9.66 0.83
C ARG A 218 -29.59 10.46 -0.08
N LYS A 219 -29.06 11.30 -0.99
CA LYS A 219 -29.87 11.99 -1.99
C LYS A 219 -30.47 10.96 -2.96
N LYS A 220 -31.76 10.63 -2.81
CA LYS A 220 -32.52 10.01 -3.90
C LYS A 220 -32.52 11.00 -5.05
N TRP A 221 -31.90 10.64 -6.17
CA TRP A 221 -32.08 11.37 -7.41
C TRP A 221 -33.56 11.26 -7.75
N LYS A 222 -34.29 12.39 -7.70
CA LYS A 222 -35.60 12.48 -8.34
C LYS A 222 -35.30 12.46 -9.84
N ILE A 223 -35.56 11.30 -10.46
CA ILE A 223 -35.72 11.20 -11.91
C ILE A 223 -37.07 11.85 -12.23
#